data_AF-A0A2G1WLZ7-F1
#
_entry.id   AF-A0A2G1WLZ7-F1
#
_cell.length_a   1.000
_cell.length_b   1.000
_cell.length_c   1.000
_cell.angle_alpha   90.00
_cell.angle_beta   90.00
_cell.angle_gamma   90.00
#
_symmetry.space_group_name_H-M   'P 1'
#
loop_
_entity.id
_entity.type
_entity.pdbx_description
1 polymer ?
#
loop_
_entity_poly.entity_id
_entity_poly.type
_entity_poly.pdbx_seq_one_letter_code
_entity_poly.pdbx_strand_id
1 'polypeptide(L)'
;MVSTAAVKRALSALASRTDTATRPSVAVIDEAEAARGDLRRAAAFVDADGLDRLDDAIGAAERAGDEADAERGREARAAFRRFREAAAGSDERIVDGWSDENDESDERRR
;
A
#
# COMPACT_ATOMS: atom_id res chain seq x y z
N MET A 1 -0.20 -34.92 -41.65
CA MET A 1 0.44 -35.23 -40.36
C MET A 1 1.23 -34.00 -39.92
N VAL A 2 0.95 -33.43 -38.75
CA VAL A 2 1.69 -32.25 -38.27
C VAL A 2 3.12 -32.69 -37.92
N SER A 3 4.13 -31.97 -38.44
CA SER A 3 5.53 -32.26 -38.12
C SER A 3 5.85 -31.88 -36.69
N THR A 4 6.66 -32.70 -36.00
CA THR A 4 7.20 -32.41 -34.67
C THR A 4 7.87 -31.03 -34.61
N ALA A 5 8.46 -30.55 -35.71
CA ALA A 5 9.04 -29.21 -35.78
C ALA A 5 7.98 -28.09 -35.72
N ALA A 6 6.82 -28.29 -36.35
CA ALA A 6 5.71 -27.36 -36.29
C ALA A 6 5.10 -27.33 -34.87
N VAL A 7 5.00 -28.49 -34.22
CA VAL A 7 4.58 -28.58 -32.81
C VAL A 7 5.58 -27.86 -31.90
N LYS A 8 6.89 -28.08 -32.06
CA LYS A 8 7.92 -27.39 -31.27
C LYS A 8 7.89 -25.88 -31.43
N ARG A 9 7.68 -25.37 -32.66
CA ARG A 9 7.52 -23.93 -32.90
C ARG A 9 6.25 -23.38 -32.26
N ALA A 10 5.13 -24.08 -32.39
CA ALA A 10 3.87 -23.64 -31.80
C ALA A 10 3.95 -23.59 -30.27
N LEU A 11 4.56 -24.60 -29.65
CA LEU A 11 4.76 -24.65 -28.19
C LEU A 11 5.76 -23.56 -27.72
N SER A 12 6.84 -23.30 -28.47
CA SER A 12 7.79 -22.23 -28.13
C SER A 12 7.16 -20.85 -28.24
N ALA A 13 6.35 -20.62 -29.28
CA ALA A 13 5.59 -19.38 -29.45
C ALA A 13 4.53 -19.21 -28.36
N LEU A 14 3.87 -20.30 -27.94
CA LEU A 14 2.90 -20.28 -26.86
C LEU A 14 3.57 -19.95 -25.51
N ALA A 15 4.69 -20.60 -25.19
CA ALA A 15 5.46 -20.32 -23.96
C ALA A 15 5.95 -18.87 -23.92
N SER A 16 6.48 -18.35 -25.04
CA SER A 16 6.91 -16.96 -25.14
C SER A 16 5.75 -15.96 -25.00
N ARG A 17 4.55 -16.31 -25.48
CA ARG A 17 3.34 -15.46 -25.35
C ARG A 17 2.79 -15.45 -23.92
N THR A 18 2.90 -16.56 -23.20
CA THR A 18 2.56 -16.61 -21.76
C THR A 18 3.59 -15.85 -20.91
N ASP A 19 4.84 -15.75 -21.37
CA ASP A 19 5.86 -14.93 -20.71
C ASP A 19 5.66 -13.41 -20.92
N THR A 20 5.07 -13.00 -22.05
CA THR A 20 4.79 -11.59 -22.37
C THR A 20 3.38 -11.11 -22.00
N ALA A 21 2.45 -12.01 -21.73
CA ALA A 21 1.20 -11.68 -21.03
C ALA A 21 1.53 -11.58 -19.54
N THR A 22 2.00 -10.39 -19.11
CA THR A 22 2.44 -10.01 -17.76
C THR A 22 2.15 -11.08 -16.70
N ARG A 23 3.20 -11.80 -16.27
CA ARG A 23 3.09 -12.83 -15.23
C ARG A 23 2.25 -12.26 -14.07
N PRO A 24 1.24 -12.98 -13.54
CA PRO A 24 0.33 -12.44 -12.53
C PRO A 24 1.03 -11.80 -11.32
N SER A 25 2.21 -12.32 -10.95
CA SER A 25 3.05 -11.73 -9.90
C SER A 25 3.58 -10.34 -10.24
N VAL A 26 3.97 -10.09 -11.50
CA VAL A 26 4.46 -8.78 -11.95
C VAL A 26 3.34 -7.75 -11.90
N ALA A 27 2.12 -8.12 -12.31
CA ALA A 27 0.97 -7.21 -12.23
C ALA A 27 0.67 -6.76 -10.78
N VAL A 28 0.75 -7.68 -9.81
CA VAL A 28 0.57 -7.36 -8.39
C VAL A 28 1.72 -6.47 -7.87
N ILE A 29 2.95 -6.72 -8.32
CA ILE A 29 4.10 -5.88 -7.95
C ILE A 29 3.96 -4.46 -8.52
N ASP A 30 3.53 -4.33 -9.78
CA ASP A 30 3.30 -3.04 -10.42
C ASP A 30 2.18 -2.26 -9.71
N GLU A 31 1.09 -2.94 -9.33
CA GLU A 31 0.01 -2.35 -8.54
C GLU A 31 0.52 -1.88 -7.17
N ALA A 32 1.33 -2.68 -6.49
CA ALA A 32 1.93 -2.31 -5.21
C ALA A 32 2.88 -1.10 -5.34
N GLU A 33 3.63 -1.00 -6.45
CA GLU A 33 4.49 0.16 -6.70
C GLU A 33 3.68 1.42 -6.99
N ALA A 34 2.58 1.31 -7.74
CA ALA A 34 1.63 2.41 -7.95
C ALA A 34 1.03 2.89 -6.62
N ALA A 35 0.52 1.96 -5.80
CA ALA A 35 -0.01 2.26 -4.48
C ALA A 35 1.05 2.93 -3.57
N ARG A 36 2.30 2.46 -3.59
CA ARG A 36 3.40 3.10 -2.87
C ARG A 36 3.67 4.53 -3.36
N GLY A 37 3.51 4.78 -4.67
CA GLY A 37 3.59 6.11 -5.26
C GLY A 37 2.51 7.06 -4.71
N ASP A 38 1.27 6.59 -4.66
CA ASP A 38 0.15 7.37 -4.10
C ASP A 38 0.32 7.64 -2.60
N LEU A 39 0.83 6.66 -1.83
CA LEU A 39 1.17 6.86 -0.42
C LEU A 39 2.25 7.92 -0.22
N ARG A 40 3.30 7.95 -1.06
CA ARG A 40 4.33 9.02 -1.00
C ARG A 40 3.73 10.39 -1.28
N ARG A 41 2.82 10.49 -2.24
CA ARG A 41 2.11 11.75 -2.53
C ARG A 41 1.22 12.16 -1.36
N ALA A 42 0.51 11.22 -0.76
CA ALA A 42 -0.32 11.47 0.42
C ALA A 42 0.51 11.95 1.62
N ALA A 43 1.67 11.33 1.87
CA ALA A 43 2.61 11.76 2.92
C ALA A 43 3.12 13.19 2.65
N ALA A 44 3.56 13.48 1.43
CA ALA A 44 4.01 14.82 1.05
C ALA A 44 2.91 15.89 1.20
N PHE A 45 1.64 15.53 0.98
CA PHE A 45 0.51 16.42 1.25
C PHE A 45 0.38 16.73 2.74
N VAL A 46 0.48 15.71 3.60
CA VAL A 46 0.43 15.88 5.07
C VAL A 46 1.61 16.71 5.57
N ASP A 47 2.83 16.42 5.08
CA ASP A 47 4.06 17.14 5.45
C ASP A 47 4.02 18.63 5.09
N ALA A 48 3.22 18.99 4.09
CA ALA A 48 3.00 20.37 3.67
C ALA A 48 1.80 21.03 4.38
N ASP A 49 1.45 20.62 5.59
CA ASP A 49 0.28 21.10 6.35
C ASP A 49 -1.05 20.92 5.59
N GLY A 50 -1.12 19.90 4.73
CA GLY A 50 -2.27 19.71 3.84
C GLY A 50 -3.56 19.40 4.58
N LEU A 51 -3.50 18.78 5.76
CA LEU A 51 -4.70 18.45 6.54
C LEU A 51 -5.37 19.70 7.12
N ASP A 52 -4.60 20.65 7.63
CA ASP A 52 -5.15 21.91 8.14
C ASP A 52 -5.74 22.72 6.99
N ARG A 53 -5.03 22.79 5.85
CA ARG A 53 -5.55 23.42 4.63
C ARG A 53 -6.81 22.74 4.07
N LEU A 54 -6.93 21.43 4.24
CA LEU A 54 -8.14 20.67 3.87
C LEU A 54 -9.31 21.03 4.80
N ASP A 55 -9.08 21.10 6.10
CA ASP A 55 -10.10 21.49 7.09
C ASP A 55 -10.61 22.92 6.82
N ASP A 56 -9.71 23.85 6.47
CA ASP A 56 -10.07 25.21 6.04
C ASP A 56 -10.91 25.24 4.75
N ALA A 57 -10.53 24.42 3.76
CA ALA A 57 -11.23 24.34 2.48
C ALA A 57 -12.64 23.75 2.63
N ILE A 58 -12.81 22.74 3.49
CA ILE A 58 -14.13 22.19 3.84
C ILE A 58 -14.99 23.29 4.46
N GLY A 59 -14.48 24.00 5.48
CA GLY A 59 -15.22 25.09 6.11
C GLY A 59 -15.54 26.24 5.15
N ALA A 60 -14.72 26.46 4.12
CA ALA A 60 -15.02 27.43 3.06
C ALA A 60 -16.16 26.97 2.15
N ALA A 61 -16.16 25.69 1.73
CA ALA A 61 -17.23 25.11 0.93
C ALA A 61 -18.57 25.11 1.68
N GLU A 62 -18.57 24.75 2.97
CA GLU A 62 -19.77 24.82 3.83
C GLU A 62 -20.33 26.24 3.91
N ARG A 63 -19.47 27.25 4.10
CA ARG A 63 -19.89 28.67 4.12
C ARG A 63 -20.40 29.16 2.77
N ALA A 64 -19.92 28.59 1.66
CA ALA A 64 -20.40 28.89 0.32
C ALA A 64 -21.70 28.15 -0.03
N GLY A 65 -22.10 27.15 0.76
CA GLY A 65 -23.23 26.27 0.47
C GLY A 65 -22.91 25.17 -0.56
N ASP A 66 -21.62 24.94 -0.84
CA ASP A 66 -21.14 23.95 -1.80
C ASP A 66 -21.04 22.56 -1.15
N GLU A 67 -22.19 21.98 -0.81
CA GLU A 67 -22.27 20.73 -0.02
C GLU A 67 -21.52 19.55 -0.67
N ALA A 68 -21.53 19.45 -2.01
CA ALA A 68 -20.83 18.38 -2.71
C ALA A 68 -19.30 18.44 -2.50
N ASP A 69 -18.73 19.65 -2.46
CA ASP A 69 -17.30 19.83 -2.20
C ASP A 69 -16.96 19.65 -0.73
N ALA A 70 -17.83 20.10 0.18
CA ALA A 70 -17.70 19.86 1.61
C ALA A 70 -17.71 18.36 1.93
N GLU A 71 -18.66 17.59 1.38
CA GLU A 71 -18.75 16.14 1.56
C GLU A 71 -17.50 15.43 1.03
N ARG A 72 -17.09 15.75 -0.20
CA ARG A 72 -15.85 15.18 -0.78
C ARG A 72 -14.63 15.47 0.09
N GLY A 73 -14.53 16.66 0.65
CA GLY A 73 -13.44 17.01 1.58
C GLY A 73 -13.51 16.20 2.88
N ARG A 74 -14.70 16.02 3.46
CA ARG A 74 -14.93 15.21 4.66
C ARG A 74 -14.58 13.73 4.42
N GLU A 75 -14.93 13.18 3.25
CA GLU A 75 -14.53 11.83 2.84
C GLU A 75 -13.01 11.69 2.75
N ALA A 76 -12.33 12.66 2.11
CA ALA A 76 -10.87 12.68 2.04
C ALA A 76 -10.25 12.75 3.43
N ARG A 77 -10.77 13.61 4.32
CA ARG A 77 -10.32 13.74 5.70
C ARG A 77 -10.47 12.43 6.48
N ALA A 78 -11.59 11.74 6.30
CA ALA A 78 -11.83 10.44 6.90
C ALA A 78 -10.86 9.36 6.39
N ALA A 79 -10.49 9.38 5.10
CA ALA A 79 -9.49 8.47 4.54
C ALA A 79 -8.12 8.66 5.19
N PHE A 80 -7.65 9.90 5.34
CA PHE A 80 -6.39 10.19 6.05
C PHE A 80 -6.42 9.72 7.51
N ARG A 81 -7.56 9.87 8.21
CA ARG A 81 -7.71 9.35 9.58
C ARG A 81 -7.55 7.82 9.62
N ARG A 82 -8.21 7.09 8.71
CA ARG A 82 -8.08 5.63 8.62
C ARG A 82 -6.65 5.19 8.29
N PHE A 83 -5.93 5.91 7.44
CA PHE A 83 -4.52 5.62 7.17
C PHE A 83 -3.65 5.78 8.42
N ARG A 84 -3.88 6.83 9.21
CA ARG A 84 -3.19 7.02 10.50
C ARG A 84 -3.49 5.89 11.48
N GLU A 85 -4.74 5.49 11.60
CA GLU A 85 -5.16 4.36 12.45
C GLU A 85 -4.49 3.05 12.02
N ALA A 86 -4.44 2.77 10.71
CA ALA A 86 -3.77 1.59 10.16
C ALA A 86 -2.25 1.60 10.40
N ALA A 87 -1.61 2.77 10.31
CA ALA A 87 -0.20 2.93 10.63
C ALA A 87 0.09 2.71 12.12
N ALA A 88 -0.77 3.23 13.01
CA ALA A 88 -0.62 3.07 14.46
C ALA A 88 -0.88 1.62 14.93
N GLY A 89 -1.92 0.95 14.42
CA GLY A 89 -2.23 -0.45 14.76
C GLY A 89 -1.20 -1.47 14.25
N SER A 90 -0.24 -1.04 13.43
CA SER A 90 0.90 -1.87 13.04
C SER A 90 1.98 -1.93 14.14
N ASP A 91 2.04 -0.93 15.02
CA ASP A 91 3.03 -0.81 16.10
C ASP A 91 2.70 -1.74 17.28
N GLU A 92 1.41 -1.93 17.59
CA GLU A 92 0.95 -2.83 18.66
C GLU A 92 1.22 -4.32 18.39
N ARG A 93 1.45 -4.74 17.14
CA ARG A 93 1.70 -6.16 16.79
C ARG A 93 3.16 -6.57 16.90
N ILE A 94 4.08 -5.63 17.09
CA ILE A 94 5.53 -5.91 17.18
C ILE A 94 5.96 -6.16 18.63
N VAL A 95 5.22 -5.64 19.62
CA VAL A 95 5.57 -5.71 21.04
C VAL A 95 5.34 -7.07 21.73
N ASP A 96 4.59 -8.00 21.13
CA ASP A 96 4.36 -9.34 21.71
C ASP A 96 5.48 -10.36 21.42
N GLY A 97 6.48 -10.01 20.59
CA GLY A 97 7.49 -10.96 20.10
C GLY A 97 8.84 -10.96 20.81
N TRP A 98 9.13 -9.95 21.64
CA TRP A 98 10.43 -9.82 22.32
C TRP A 98 10.24 -10.00 23.84
N SER A 99 9.94 -11.24 24.24
CA SER A 99 10.27 -11.69 25.58
C SER A 99 11.74 -12.13 25.56
N ASP A 100 12.58 -11.35 26.21
CA ASP A 100 13.99 -11.66 26.49
C ASP A 100 14.08 -13.00 27.25
N GLU A 101 14.17 -14.11 26.53
CA GLU A 101 14.73 -15.37 27.05
C GLU A 101 16.25 -15.27 26.97
N ASN A 102 16.86 -14.45 27.83
CA ASN A 102 18.31 -14.47 28.01
C ASN A 102 18.72 -13.94 29.38
N ASP A 103 18.34 -14.64 30.45
CA ASP A 103 18.97 -14.47 31.76
C ASP A 103 18.96 -15.77 32.60
N GLU A 104 19.48 -16.88 32.06
CA GLU A 104 19.78 -18.08 32.86
C GLU A 104 21.06 -18.81 32.36
N SER A 105 22.22 -18.14 32.36
CA SER A 105 23.50 -18.84 32.13
C SER A 105 24.65 -18.42 33.03
N ASP A 106 24.37 -17.81 34.18
CA ASP A 106 25.40 -17.40 35.16
C ASP A 106 25.40 -18.19 36.49
N GLU A 107 24.80 -19.39 36.54
CA GLU A 107 24.89 -20.30 37.70
C GLU A 107 25.81 -21.52 37.52
N ARG A 108 26.72 -21.52 36.55
CA ARG A 108 27.78 -22.55 36.47
C ARG A 108 29.14 -22.05 36.96
N ARG A 109 29.17 -21.52 38.18
CA ARG A 109 30.33 -21.64 39.07
C ARG A 109 29.92 -22.38 40.33
N ARG A 110 30.33 -23.64 40.46
CA ARG A 110 30.94 -24.26 41.65
C ARG A 110 31.35 -25.70 41.36
#